data_AF-A0A226NB58-F1
#
_entry.id   AF-A0A226NB58-F1
#
_cell.length_a   1.000
_cell.length_b   1.000
_cell.length_c   1.000
_cell.angle_alpha   90.00
_cell.angle_beta   90.00
_cell.angle_gamma   90.00
#
_symmetry.space_group_name_H-M   'P 1'
#
loop_
_entity.id
_entity.type
_entity.pdbx_description
1 polymer ?
#
loop_
_entity_poly.entity_id
_entity_poly.type
_entity_poly.pdbx_seq_one_letter_code
_entity_poly.pdbx_strand_id
1 'polypeptide(L)'
;MDANLRFWRAEGASFWQRLLLWADVLDPLHLLKSADEIKQARLLLENSEESQSEPTRNQQTKEAFLLSLACVHPDTGKIIPFFFRPPAFLPITLPLVISSSLQVRAKQIFFCQFAFHAYTTGFTLFNGNGTTKDQAFPFIFMDRYTLKSPITHLIVKRLLPAPLFGLMSAFTVVAVRSPEFENGIEVMDRNGKVLGVSQKAGEKVGKIKREDLEADILSSTEETVLFYNRGI
;
A
#
# COMPACT_ATOMS: atom_id res chain seq x y z
N MET A 1 20.14 1.98 -3.67
CA MET A 1 18.75 2.38 -4.04
C MET A 1 18.04 1.09 -4.40
N ASP A 2 16.90 0.78 -3.78
CA ASP A 2 16.20 -0.49 -4.00
C ASP A 2 15.97 -0.77 -5.50
N ALA A 3 16.15 -2.03 -5.90
CA ALA A 3 16.08 -2.46 -7.29
C ALA A 3 14.71 -2.16 -7.91
N ASN A 4 13.62 -2.29 -7.14
CA ASN A 4 12.28 -1.98 -7.62
C ASN A 4 12.11 -0.48 -7.88
N LEU A 5 12.70 0.37 -7.03
CA LEU A 5 12.67 1.83 -7.19
C LEU A 5 13.41 2.29 -8.46
N ARG A 6 14.52 1.61 -8.81
CA ARG A 6 15.28 1.87 -10.05
C ARG A 6 14.45 1.51 -11.28
N PHE A 7 13.83 0.34 -11.26
CA PHE A 7 12.96 -0.13 -12.34
C PHE A 7 11.76 0.80 -12.53
N TRP A 8 11.07 1.18 -11.45
CA TRP A 8 9.97 2.15 -11.50
C TRP A 8 10.37 3.51 -12.09
N ARG A 9 11.61 3.97 -11.84
CA ARG A 9 12.10 5.22 -12.44
C ARG A 9 12.35 5.08 -13.94
N ALA A 10 12.87 3.92 -14.37
CA ALA A 10 13.15 3.65 -15.79
C ALA A 10 11.86 3.43 -16.60
N GLU A 11 10.97 2.59 -16.10
CA GLU A 11 9.75 2.17 -16.82
C GLU A 11 8.53 3.05 -16.49
N GLY A 12 8.58 3.88 -15.44
CA GLY A 12 7.46 4.71 -14.99
C GLY A 12 7.56 6.18 -15.38
N ALA A 13 8.19 6.53 -16.49
CA ALA A 13 8.41 7.93 -16.88
C ALA A 13 7.10 8.66 -17.25
N SER A 14 6.16 7.97 -17.90
CA SER A 14 4.86 8.51 -18.31
C SER A 14 3.69 7.82 -17.61
N PHE A 15 2.54 8.51 -17.57
CA PHE A 15 1.30 7.96 -17.01
C PHE A 15 0.93 6.59 -17.60
N TRP A 16 0.96 6.46 -18.93
CA TRP A 16 0.57 5.23 -19.62
C TRP A 16 1.50 4.06 -19.31
N GLN A 17 2.80 4.31 -19.20
CA GLN A 17 3.73 3.24 -18.82
C GLN A 17 3.48 2.78 -17.37
N ARG A 18 3.22 3.71 -16.43
CA ARG A 18 2.83 3.33 -15.06
C ARG A 18 1.54 2.53 -15.03
N LEU A 19 0.54 2.92 -15.84
CA LEU A 19 -0.73 2.22 -15.92
C LEU A 19 -0.56 0.79 -16.46
N LEU A 20 0.21 0.61 -17.53
CA LEU A 20 0.51 -0.71 -18.09
C LEU A 20 1.33 -1.56 -17.13
N LEU A 21 2.32 -0.97 -16.46
CA LEU A 21 3.09 -1.65 -15.43
C LEU A 21 2.19 -2.10 -14.26
N TRP A 22 1.24 -1.27 -13.85
CA TRP A 22 0.23 -1.66 -12.85
C TRP A 22 -0.65 -2.81 -13.35
N ALA A 23 -1.04 -2.81 -14.63
CA ALA A 23 -1.80 -3.91 -15.21
C ALA A 23 -1.00 -5.23 -15.17
N ASP A 24 0.30 -5.17 -15.49
CA ASP A 24 1.20 -6.33 -15.40
C ASP A 24 1.36 -6.81 -13.95
N VAL A 25 1.54 -5.89 -12.99
CA VAL A 25 1.66 -6.22 -11.55
C VAL A 25 0.37 -6.84 -10.98
N LEU A 26 -0.79 -6.47 -11.53
CA LEU A 26 -2.09 -6.99 -11.10
C LEU A 26 -2.48 -8.31 -11.80
N ASP A 27 -1.65 -8.86 -12.69
CA ASP A 27 -1.94 -10.13 -13.36
C ASP A 27 -2.10 -11.27 -12.32
N PRO A 28 -3.30 -11.88 -12.20
CA PRO A 28 -3.58 -12.91 -11.21
C PRO A 28 -2.74 -14.18 -11.40
N LEU A 29 -2.13 -14.41 -12.57
CA LEU A 29 -1.26 -15.56 -12.82
C LEU A 29 -0.02 -15.54 -11.92
N HIS A 30 0.42 -14.37 -11.45
CA HIS A 30 1.50 -14.25 -10.47
C HIS A 30 1.17 -14.93 -9.13
N LEU A 31 -0.11 -15.14 -8.78
CA LEU A 31 -0.48 -15.89 -7.58
C LEU A 31 -0.11 -17.37 -7.65
N LEU A 32 0.07 -17.92 -8.86
CA LEU A 32 0.48 -19.31 -9.06
C LEU A 32 1.96 -19.52 -8.76
N LYS A 33 2.74 -18.45 -8.57
CA LYS A 33 4.17 -18.50 -8.26
C LYS A 33 4.42 -18.86 -6.80
N SER A 34 5.29 -19.86 -6.63
CA SER A 34 5.73 -20.34 -5.32
C SER A 34 6.61 -19.32 -4.60
N ALA A 35 6.73 -19.45 -3.28
CA ALA A 35 7.62 -18.62 -2.49
C ALA A 35 9.09 -18.75 -2.93
N ASP A 36 9.51 -19.93 -3.38
CA ASP A 36 10.86 -20.17 -3.85
C ASP A 36 11.12 -19.50 -5.20
N GLU A 37 10.17 -19.55 -6.14
CA GLU A 37 10.27 -18.78 -7.39
C GLU A 37 10.40 -17.27 -7.13
N ILE A 38 9.63 -16.73 -6.19
CA ILE A 38 9.70 -15.31 -5.80
C ILE A 38 11.08 -14.97 -5.22
N LYS A 39 11.63 -15.83 -4.34
CA LYS A 39 12.99 -15.64 -3.78
C LYS A 39 14.06 -15.72 -4.86
N GLN A 40 13.95 -16.68 -5.78
CA GLN A 40 14.90 -16.81 -6.89
C GLN A 40 14.87 -15.58 -7.80
N ALA A 41 13.68 -15.06 -8.12
CA ALA A 41 13.54 -13.80 -8.84
C ALA A 41 14.26 -12.66 -8.12
N ARG A 42 14.13 -12.56 -6.78
CA ARG A 42 14.82 -11.53 -6.01
C ARG A 42 16.34 -11.67 -6.04
N LEU A 43 16.86 -12.90 -5.87
CA LEU A 43 18.29 -13.19 -5.97
C LEU A 43 18.85 -12.86 -7.36
N LEU A 44 18.09 -13.14 -8.43
CA LEU A 44 18.47 -12.76 -9.78
C LEU A 44 18.62 -11.24 -9.93
N LEU A 45 17.72 -10.46 -9.32
CA LEU A 45 17.79 -9.00 -9.36
C LEU A 45 19.00 -8.45 -8.59
N GLU A 46 19.29 -9.00 -7.41
CA GLU A 46 20.45 -8.60 -6.59
C GLU A 46 21.77 -8.89 -7.31
N ASN A 47 21.92 -10.11 -7.83
CA ASN A 47 23.10 -10.49 -8.62
C ASN A 47 23.18 -9.70 -9.93
N SER A 48 22.05 -9.19 -10.43
CA SER A 48 22.04 -8.42 -11.66
C SER A 48 22.59 -7.01 -11.53
N GLU A 49 22.67 -6.48 -10.31
CA GLU A 49 23.24 -5.17 -10.05
C GLU A 49 24.75 -5.12 -10.34
N GLU A 50 25.46 -6.26 -10.28
CA GLU A 50 26.92 -6.35 -10.46
C GLU A 50 27.39 -6.60 -11.90
N SER A 51 26.54 -7.03 -12.82
CA SER A 51 26.97 -7.43 -14.17
C SER A 51 26.09 -6.81 -15.26
N GLN A 52 26.61 -5.81 -15.96
CA GLN A 52 25.95 -5.15 -17.09
C GLN A 52 26.23 -5.89 -18.41
N SER A 53 25.35 -6.78 -18.89
CA SER A 53 25.27 -7.18 -20.32
C SER A 53 24.17 -8.22 -20.62
N GLU A 54 23.70 -8.20 -21.89
CA GLU A 54 22.87 -9.15 -22.67
C GLU A 54 21.36 -8.82 -22.91
N PRO A 55 20.82 -8.90 -24.15
CA PRO A 55 19.41 -8.66 -24.47
C PRO A 55 18.46 -9.76 -23.97
N THR A 56 18.92 -11.01 -23.94
CA THR A 56 18.16 -12.19 -23.46
C THR A 56 17.88 -12.09 -21.95
N ARG A 57 18.78 -11.39 -21.24
CA ARG A 57 18.64 -11.04 -19.83
C ARG A 57 17.49 -10.06 -19.60
N ASN A 58 17.14 -9.18 -20.56
CA ASN A 58 16.12 -8.15 -20.34
C ASN A 58 14.74 -8.75 -20.07
N GLN A 59 14.32 -9.80 -20.79
CA GLN A 59 12.99 -10.40 -20.56
C GLN A 59 12.92 -11.15 -19.23
N GLN A 60 13.90 -12.00 -18.94
CA GLN A 60 13.97 -12.72 -17.66
C GLN A 60 14.12 -11.75 -16.47
N THR A 61 14.89 -10.68 -16.64
CA THR A 61 15.05 -9.63 -15.64
C THR A 61 13.76 -8.86 -15.46
N LYS A 62 13.04 -8.53 -16.54
CA LYS A 62 11.72 -7.89 -16.48
C LYS A 62 10.71 -8.76 -15.75
N GLU A 63 10.65 -10.06 -16.04
CA GLU A 63 9.77 -11.01 -15.34
C GLU A 63 10.14 -11.13 -13.86
N ALA A 64 11.44 -11.20 -13.54
CA ALA A 64 11.90 -11.21 -12.15
C ALA A 64 11.54 -9.90 -11.43
N PHE A 65 11.64 -8.76 -12.10
CA PHE A 65 11.19 -7.46 -11.58
C PHE A 65 9.69 -7.42 -11.34
N LEU A 66 8.88 -7.85 -12.31
CA LEU A 66 7.43 -7.90 -12.18
C LEU A 66 7.02 -8.82 -11.03
N LEU A 67 7.63 -9.99 -10.90
CA LEU A 67 7.35 -10.92 -9.81
C LEU A 67 7.78 -10.36 -8.45
N SER A 68 8.93 -9.69 -8.38
CA SER A 68 9.38 -8.97 -7.18
C SER A 68 8.40 -7.87 -6.80
N LEU A 69 7.99 -7.02 -7.75
CA LEU A 69 7.02 -5.94 -7.54
C LEU A 69 5.64 -6.45 -7.10
N ALA A 70 5.20 -7.57 -7.67
CA ALA A 70 3.88 -8.15 -7.41
C ALA A 70 3.81 -8.95 -6.10
N CYS A 71 4.94 -9.29 -5.48
CA CYS A 71 4.94 -10.23 -4.35
C CYS A 71 5.83 -9.84 -3.16
N VAL A 72 6.75 -8.89 -3.31
CA VAL A 72 7.73 -8.51 -2.29
C VAL A 72 7.52 -7.06 -1.88
N HIS A 73 7.46 -6.83 -0.57
CA HIS A 73 7.34 -5.48 -0.03
C HIS A 73 8.65 -4.69 -0.25
N PRO A 74 8.60 -3.48 -0.83
CA PRO A 74 9.80 -2.72 -1.20
C PRO A 74 10.68 -2.36 0.01
N ASP A 75 10.08 -1.95 1.11
CA ASP A 75 10.85 -1.49 2.29
C ASP A 75 11.39 -2.62 3.16
N THR A 76 10.68 -3.75 3.28
CA THR A 76 11.05 -4.83 4.20
C THR A 76 11.73 -6.02 3.51
N GLY A 77 11.61 -6.11 2.18
CA GLY A 77 12.07 -7.27 1.40
C GLY A 77 11.31 -8.57 1.70
N LYS A 78 10.27 -8.53 2.54
CA LYS A 78 9.48 -9.71 2.89
C LYS A 78 8.42 -9.98 1.82
N ILE A 79 8.12 -11.25 1.62
CA ILE A 79 7.02 -11.67 0.75
C ILE A 79 5.69 -11.24 1.38
N ILE A 80 4.87 -10.54 0.61
CA ILE A 80 3.54 -10.09 1.03
C ILE A 80 2.63 -11.33 1.19
N PRO A 81 1.81 -11.41 2.25
CA PRO A 81 0.90 -12.53 2.44
C PRO A 81 -0.04 -12.69 1.24
N PHE A 82 -0.30 -13.93 0.84
CA PHE A 82 -0.95 -14.29 -0.42
C PHE A 82 -2.18 -13.43 -0.78
N PHE A 83 -3.14 -13.28 0.13
CA PHE A 83 -4.38 -12.55 -0.12
C PHE A 83 -4.19 -11.04 -0.30
N PHE A 84 -3.08 -10.48 0.18
CA PHE A 84 -2.80 -9.04 0.11
C PHE A 84 -1.78 -8.69 -0.98
N ARG A 85 -1.33 -9.66 -1.77
CA ARG A 85 -0.48 -9.39 -2.95
C ARG A 85 -1.30 -8.62 -4.00
N PRO A 86 -0.72 -7.64 -4.72
CA PRO A 86 -1.40 -6.94 -5.81
C PRO A 86 -2.18 -7.86 -6.79
N PRO A 87 -1.63 -8.99 -7.27
CA PRO A 87 -2.37 -9.96 -8.09
C PRO A 87 -3.69 -10.49 -7.51
N ALA A 88 -3.86 -10.49 -6.18
CA ALA A 88 -5.08 -10.94 -5.51
C ALA A 88 -6.18 -9.87 -5.46
N PHE A 89 -5.85 -8.61 -5.73
CA PHE A 89 -6.75 -7.49 -5.56
C PHE A 89 -8.02 -7.63 -6.40
N LEU A 90 -7.88 -7.83 -7.71
CA LEU A 90 -9.03 -7.94 -8.63
C LEU A 90 -9.84 -9.23 -8.41
N PRO A 91 -9.23 -10.43 -8.29
CA PRO A 91 -9.98 -11.65 -8.00
C PRO A 91 -10.83 -11.59 -6.72
N ILE A 92 -10.40 -10.83 -5.71
CA ILE A 92 -11.13 -10.69 -4.45
C ILE A 92 -12.16 -9.56 -4.49
N THR A 93 -11.78 -8.38 -4.98
CA THR A 93 -12.64 -7.19 -4.92
C THR A 93 -13.75 -7.21 -5.97
N LEU A 94 -13.49 -7.70 -7.17
CA LEU A 94 -14.45 -7.66 -8.27
C LEU A 94 -15.75 -8.44 -7.97
N PRO A 95 -15.70 -9.70 -7.45
CA PRO A 95 -16.91 -10.40 -7.03
C PRO A 95 -17.69 -9.66 -5.94
N LEU A 96 -17.01 -9.02 -4.99
CA LEU A 96 -17.66 -8.27 -3.90
C LEU A 96 -18.39 -7.03 -4.44
N VAL A 97 -17.76 -6.29 -5.36
CA VAL A 97 -18.37 -5.13 -6.01
C VAL A 97 -19.59 -5.54 -6.84
N ILE A 98 -19.45 -6.56 -7.69
CA ILE A 98 -20.55 -7.10 -8.51
C ILE A 98 -21.71 -7.55 -7.60
N SER A 99 -21.41 -8.33 -6.56
CA SER A 99 -22.41 -8.82 -5.63
C SER A 99 -23.14 -7.68 -4.92
N SER A 100 -22.39 -6.67 -4.43
CA SER A 100 -23.00 -5.51 -3.78
C SER A 100 -23.86 -4.66 -4.70
N SER A 101 -23.56 -4.66 -6.01
CA SER A 101 -24.31 -3.89 -7.02
C SER A 101 -25.59 -4.59 -7.48
N LEU A 102 -25.61 -5.94 -7.45
CA LEU A 102 -26.74 -6.75 -7.92
C LEU A 102 -27.77 -7.07 -6.82
N GLN A 103 -27.38 -6.97 -5.54
CA GLN A 103 -28.24 -7.35 -4.43
C GLN A 103 -29.33 -6.32 -4.16
N VAL A 104 -30.54 -6.81 -3.88
CA VAL A 104 -31.70 -5.97 -3.51
C VAL A 104 -31.88 -5.90 -1.98
N ARG A 105 -31.26 -6.82 -1.23
CA ARG A 105 -31.42 -6.92 0.23
C ARG A 105 -30.32 -6.15 0.96
N ALA A 106 -30.70 -5.14 1.73
CA ALA A 106 -29.79 -4.27 2.49
C ALA A 106 -28.72 -5.01 3.32
N LYS A 107 -29.10 -6.13 3.96
CA LYS A 107 -28.16 -6.94 4.76
C LYS A 107 -27.02 -7.54 3.93
N GLN A 108 -27.33 -8.02 2.73
CA GLN A 108 -26.33 -8.60 1.85
C GLN A 108 -25.41 -7.50 1.31
N ILE A 109 -25.99 -6.36 0.90
CA ILE A 109 -25.23 -5.20 0.42
C ILE A 109 -24.23 -4.78 1.50
N PHE A 110 -24.70 -4.63 2.74
CA PHE A 110 -23.86 -4.30 3.88
C PHE A 110 -22.72 -5.31 4.07
N PHE A 111 -23.00 -6.61 4.00
CA PHE A 111 -21.98 -7.64 4.17
C PHE A 111 -20.91 -7.57 3.07
N CYS A 112 -21.31 -7.48 1.80
CA CYS A 112 -20.36 -7.38 0.68
C CYS A 112 -19.53 -6.10 0.74
N GLN A 113 -20.17 -4.98 1.10
CA GLN A 113 -19.51 -3.69 1.29
C GLN A 113 -18.53 -3.73 2.47
N PHE A 114 -18.94 -4.30 3.60
CA PHE A 114 -18.06 -4.49 4.75
C PHE A 114 -16.86 -5.37 4.40
N ALA A 115 -17.07 -6.51 3.74
CA ALA A 115 -16.00 -7.39 3.30
C ALA A 115 -15.04 -6.69 2.32
N PHE A 116 -15.58 -5.92 1.37
CA PHE A 116 -14.78 -5.12 0.43
C PHE A 116 -13.90 -4.11 1.18
N HIS A 117 -14.48 -3.32 2.08
CA HIS A 117 -13.73 -2.30 2.84
C HIS A 117 -12.74 -2.90 3.85
N ALA A 118 -13.08 -4.04 4.46
CA ALA A 118 -12.15 -4.77 5.33
C ALA A 118 -10.95 -5.30 4.53
N TYR A 119 -11.20 -5.85 3.34
CA TYR A 119 -10.14 -6.32 2.44
C TYR A 119 -9.26 -5.16 1.96
N THR A 120 -9.83 -4.07 1.46
CA THR A 120 -9.05 -2.93 0.97
C THR A 120 -8.25 -2.26 2.08
N THR A 121 -8.79 -2.18 3.31
CA THR A 121 -8.03 -1.73 4.49
C THR A 121 -6.80 -2.61 4.70
N GLY A 122 -6.97 -3.94 4.75
CA GLY A 122 -5.85 -4.87 4.89
C GLY A 122 -4.85 -4.76 3.75
N PHE A 123 -5.34 -4.70 2.51
CA PHE A 123 -4.52 -4.55 1.31
C PHE A 123 -3.64 -3.30 1.38
N THR A 124 -4.20 -2.14 1.72
CA THR A 124 -3.46 -0.89 1.86
C THR A 124 -2.45 -0.97 3.01
N LEU A 125 -2.78 -1.60 4.14
CA LEU A 125 -1.84 -1.76 5.25
C LEU A 125 -0.64 -2.65 4.90
N PHE A 126 -0.86 -3.75 4.17
CA PHE A 126 0.21 -4.68 3.77
C PHE A 126 1.05 -4.19 2.58
N ASN A 127 0.55 -3.22 1.81
CA ASN A 127 1.27 -2.59 0.69
C ASN A 127 1.67 -1.13 0.97
N GLY A 128 1.42 -0.66 2.20
CA GLY A 128 1.76 0.70 2.63
C GLY A 128 3.25 0.84 2.92
N ASN A 129 3.68 2.06 3.24
CA ASN A 129 5.09 2.30 3.59
C ASN A 129 5.44 1.58 4.90
N GLY A 130 6.63 0.97 4.95
CA GLY A 130 7.14 0.20 6.09
C GLY A 130 7.73 1.05 7.22
N THR A 131 7.49 2.36 7.21
CA THR A 131 8.00 3.32 8.21
C THR A 131 7.49 3.00 9.62
N THR A 132 6.32 2.37 9.71
CA THR A 132 5.76 1.80 10.95
C THR A 132 6.32 0.40 11.18
N LYS A 133 7.57 0.35 11.64
CA LYS A 133 8.22 -0.90 12.08
C LYS A 133 7.58 -1.36 13.38
N ASP A 134 7.01 -2.56 13.32
CA ASP A 134 6.27 -3.25 14.37
C ASP A 134 4.96 -2.59 14.78
N GLN A 135 3.84 -3.19 14.34
CA GLN A 135 2.70 -3.42 15.24
C GLN A 135 1.68 -4.37 14.61
N ALA A 136 1.12 -5.22 15.48
CA ALA A 136 -0.01 -6.12 15.24
C ALA A 136 -1.31 -5.34 14.97
N PHE A 137 -1.30 -4.49 13.94
CA PHE A 137 -2.31 -3.48 13.68
C PHE A 137 -3.70 -4.01 13.31
N PRO A 138 -3.87 -5.10 12.52
CA PRO A 138 -5.23 -5.52 12.16
C PRO A 138 -6.06 -5.95 13.38
N PHE A 139 -5.43 -6.44 14.45
CA PHE A 139 -6.14 -6.85 15.67
C PHE A 139 -6.42 -5.70 16.64
N ILE A 140 -5.46 -4.79 16.86
CA ILE A 140 -5.63 -3.64 17.78
C ILE A 140 -6.60 -2.61 17.21
N PHE A 141 -6.56 -2.38 15.89
CA PHE A 141 -7.46 -1.42 15.24
C PHE A 141 -8.91 -1.91 15.23
N MET A 142 -9.14 -3.20 14.96
CA MET A 142 -10.48 -3.78 15.04
C MET A 142 -11.06 -3.69 16.45
N ASP A 143 -10.27 -3.96 17.51
CA ASP A 143 -10.74 -3.87 18.90
C ASP A 143 -11.08 -2.41 19.30
N ARG A 144 -10.24 -1.44 18.94
CA ARG A 144 -10.42 -0.02 19.28
C ARG A 144 -11.61 0.63 18.57
N TYR A 145 -11.87 0.27 17.31
CA TYR A 145 -12.91 0.87 16.48
C TYR A 145 -14.06 -0.07 16.15
N THR A 146 -14.13 -1.28 16.74
CA THR A 146 -15.34 -2.11 16.68
C THR A 146 -16.51 -1.27 17.14
N LEU A 147 -17.40 -0.91 16.19
CA LEU A 147 -18.60 -0.15 16.47
C LEU A 147 -19.44 -0.94 17.48
N LYS A 148 -19.36 -0.54 18.76
CA LYS A 148 -20.29 -1.02 19.79
C LYS A 148 -21.69 -0.55 19.40
N SER A 149 -22.46 -1.46 18.79
CA SER A 149 -23.87 -1.89 18.95
C SER A 149 -25.14 -0.99 18.77
N PRO A 150 -25.19 0.36 18.74
CA PRO A 150 -26.40 1.06 18.25
C PRO A 150 -26.34 1.52 16.79
N ILE A 151 -25.17 1.98 16.33
CA ILE A 151 -24.99 2.61 15.02
C ILE A 151 -25.10 1.58 13.87
N THR A 152 -24.61 0.35 14.09
CA THR A 152 -24.74 -0.76 13.13
C THR A 152 -26.20 -1.10 12.82
N HIS A 153 -27.09 -1.05 13.82
CA HIS A 153 -28.52 -1.30 13.61
C HIS A 153 -29.23 -0.16 12.86
N LEU A 154 -28.78 1.09 13.04
CA LEU A 154 -29.28 2.26 12.30
C LEU A 154 -28.84 2.22 10.82
N ILE A 155 -27.57 1.86 10.58
CA ILE A 155 -26.99 1.76 9.23
C ILE A 155 -27.68 0.65 8.42
N VAL A 156 -27.87 -0.54 8.99
CA VAL A 156 -28.46 -1.69 8.29
C VAL A 156 -29.93 -1.49 7.92
N LYS A 157 -30.68 -0.68 8.69
CA LYS A 157 -32.14 -0.50 8.49
C LYS A 157 -32.52 0.74 7.67
N ARG A 158 -31.69 1.78 7.61
CA ARG A 158 -32.12 3.11 7.17
C ARG A 158 -31.25 3.77 6.10
N LEU A 159 -30.06 3.22 5.81
CA LEU A 159 -29.10 3.84 4.92
C LEU A 159 -29.16 3.23 3.52
N LEU A 160 -29.36 4.06 2.49
CA LEU A 160 -29.30 3.65 1.09
C LEU A 160 -27.86 3.20 0.72
N PRO A 161 -27.68 2.38 -0.33
CA PRO A 161 -26.36 1.86 -0.72
C PRO A 161 -25.27 2.94 -0.91
N ALA A 162 -25.62 4.09 -1.49
CA ALA A 162 -24.65 5.15 -1.77
C ALA A 162 -24.10 5.85 -0.50
N PRO A 163 -24.93 6.33 0.45
CA PRO A 163 -24.40 6.86 1.72
C PRO A 163 -23.63 5.83 2.55
N LEU A 164 -24.01 4.54 2.50
CA LEU A 164 -23.25 3.47 3.16
C LEU A 164 -21.84 3.34 2.59
N PHE A 165 -21.74 3.29 1.25
CA PHE A 165 -20.45 3.24 0.55
C PHE A 165 -19.56 4.44 0.92
N GLY A 166 -20.13 5.65 0.95
CA GLY A 166 -19.41 6.87 1.33
C GLY A 166 -18.88 6.81 2.77
N LEU A 167 -19.70 6.36 3.72
CA LEU A 167 -19.30 6.23 5.13
C LEU A 167 -18.18 5.19 5.32
N MET A 168 -18.31 4.03 4.68
CA MET A 168 -17.29 2.97 4.76
C MET A 168 -15.98 3.37 4.07
N SER A 169 -16.07 4.11 2.96
CA SER A 169 -14.89 4.71 2.31
C SER A 169 -14.17 5.68 3.23
N ALA A 170 -14.91 6.61 3.87
CA ALA A 170 -14.33 7.55 4.83
C ALA A 170 -13.68 6.82 6.02
N PHE A 171 -14.34 5.79 6.55
CA PHE A 171 -13.77 4.95 7.62
C PHE A 171 -12.50 4.22 7.17
N THR A 172 -12.49 3.67 5.96
CA THR A 172 -11.31 3.00 5.37
C THR A 172 -10.12 3.95 5.32
N VAL A 173 -10.33 5.19 4.86
CA VAL A 173 -9.27 6.22 4.81
C VAL A 173 -8.72 6.51 6.21
N VAL A 174 -9.60 6.73 7.20
CA VAL A 174 -9.17 6.96 8.59
C VAL A 174 -8.37 5.77 9.12
N ALA A 175 -8.82 4.54 8.83
CA ALA A 175 -8.17 3.32 9.27
C ALA A 175 -6.74 3.20 8.72
N VAL A 176 -6.58 3.32 7.40
CA VAL A 176 -5.28 3.13 6.75
C VAL A 176 -4.30 4.28 7.01
N ARG A 177 -4.81 5.49 7.33
CA ARG A 177 -3.98 6.67 7.64
C ARG A 177 -3.70 6.86 9.12
N SER A 178 -4.45 6.21 10.01
CA SER A 178 -4.22 6.29 11.46
C SER A 178 -2.76 6.00 11.89
N PRO A 179 -2.02 5.06 11.29
CA PRO A 179 -0.63 4.83 11.67
C PRO A 179 0.28 6.03 11.36
N GLU A 180 -0.01 6.80 10.30
CA GLU A 180 0.76 8.01 9.96
C GLU A 180 0.56 9.10 11.03
N PHE A 181 -0.64 9.18 11.63
CA PHE A 181 -0.94 10.13 12.71
C PHE A 181 -0.34 9.69 14.06
N GLU A 182 -0.38 8.39 14.37
CA GLU A 182 0.10 7.87 15.66
C GLU A 182 1.63 7.76 15.71
N ASN A 183 2.25 7.29 14.62
CA ASN A 183 3.68 6.95 14.60
C ASN A 183 4.52 7.94 13.77
N GLY A 184 3.89 8.76 12.94
CA GLY A 184 4.57 9.66 12.02
C GLY A 184 5.05 8.98 10.73
N ILE A 185 5.69 9.78 9.88
CA ILE A 185 6.18 9.37 8.57
C ILE A 185 7.67 9.70 8.41
N GLU A 186 8.40 8.89 7.62
CA GLU A 186 9.80 9.16 7.34
C GLU A 186 9.96 10.43 6.49
N VAL A 187 10.89 11.27 6.93
CA VAL A 187 11.30 12.51 6.25
C VAL A 187 12.70 12.31 5.70
N MET A 188 12.89 12.71 4.45
CA MET A 188 14.09 12.48 3.65
C MET A 188 14.66 13.79 3.11
N ASP A 189 15.98 13.81 2.90
CA ASP A 189 16.66 14.87 2.16
C ASP A 189 16.43 14.74 0.64
N ARG A 190 16.95 15.70 -0.14
CA ARG A 190 16.87 15.66 -1.62
C ARG A 190 17.54 14.44 -2.27
N ASN A 191 18.44 13.78 -1.56
CA ASN A 191 19.16 12.60 -2.03
C ASN A 191 18.43 11.30 -1.67
N GLY A 192 17.30 11.38 -0.95
CA GLY A 192 16.53 10.23 -0.47
C GLY A 192 17.11 9.59 0.78
N LYS A 193 18.01 10.26 1.50
CA LYS A 193 18.50 9.81 2.81
C LYS A 193 17.44 10.12 3.87
N VAL A 194 17.04 9.11 4.63
CA VAL A 194 16.12 9.27 5.76
C VAL A 194 16.81 10.07 6.87
N LEU A 195 16.16 11.15 7.30
CA LEU A 195 16.62 12.06 8.34
C LEU A 195 15.99 11.76 9.71
N GLY A 196 14.80 11.15 9.71
CA GLY A 196 14.04 10.81 10.91
C GLY A 196 12.57 10.52 10.59
N VAL A 197 11.77 10.31 11.64
CA VAL A 197 10.32 10.11 11.55
C VAL A 197 9.63 11.30 12.18
N SER A 198 8.71 11.93 11.44
CA SER A 198 7.97 13.11 11.89
C SER A 198 6.48 12.81 12.06
N GLN A 199 5.97 12.99 13.27
CA GLN A 199 4.54 12.89 13.55
C GLN A 199 3.80 14.09 12.97
N LYS A 200 4.40 15.27 13.04
CA LYS A 200 3.82 16.50 12.50
C LYS A 200 3.69 16.45 10.97
N ALA A 201 4.63 15.80 10.29
CA ALA A 201 4.52 15.54 8.86
C ALA A 201 3.41 14.52 8.55
N GLY A 202 3.13 13.58 9.47
CA GLY A 202 2.01 12.65 9.40
C GLY A 202 0.63 13.32 9.54
N GLU A 203 0.54 14.40 10.32
CA GLU A 203 -0.72 15.15 10.51
C GLU A 203 -1.03 16.13 9.35
N LYS A 204 -0.03 16.73 8.71
CA LYS A 204 -0.24 17.80 7.72
C LYS A 204 -0.47 17.33 6.28
N VAL A 205 -1.62 17.68 5.71
CA VAL A 205 -1.87 17.52 4.27
C VAL A 205 -1.09 18.59 3.48
N GLY A 206 -0.03 18.17 2.79
CA GLY A 206 0.75 19.03 1.89
C GLY A 206 2.07 19.51 2.51
N LYS A 207 2.50 20.75 2.22
CA LYS A 207 3.83 21.21 2.60
C LYS A 207 3.93 21.45 4.11
N ILE A 208 4.88 20.80 4.77
CA ILE A 208 5.32 21.14 6.13
C ILE A 208 6.49 22.11 6.05
N LYS A 209 6.50 23.16 6.90
CA LYS A 209 7.66 24.03 6.99
C LYS A 209 8.72 23.35 7.84
N ARG A 210 9.99 23.59 7.51
CA ARG A 210 11.13 23.09 8.28
C ARG A 210 11.00 23.42 9.77
N GLU A 211 10.67 24.68 10.10
CA GLU A 211 10.49 25.17 11.47
C GLU A 211 9.43 24.40 12.30
N ASP A 212 8.49 23.75 11.63
CA ASP A 212 7.46 22.98 12.30
C ASP A 212 7.95 21.59 12.72
N LEU A 213 9.03 21.06 12.14
CA LEU A 213 9.50 19.69 12.40
C LEU A 213 10.11 19.51 13.79
N GLU A 214 10.30 18.26 14.16
CA GLU A 214 10.93 17.84 15.40
C GLU A 214 12.41 18.27 15.45
N ALA A 215 12.88 18.62 16.66
CA ALA A 215 14.18 19.27 16.86
C ALA A 215 15.38 18.39 16.47
N ASP A 216 15.23 17.08 16.61
CA ASP A 216 16.17 16.06 16.16
C ASP A 216 16.32 16.08 14.63
N ILE A 217 15.23 16.17 13.87
CA ILE A 217 15.26 16.30 12.41
C ILE A 217 15.89 17.63 11.99
N LEU A 218 15.57 18.72 12.72
CA LEU A 218 16.16 20.03 12.47
C LEU A 218 17.67 20.05 12.67
N SER A 219 18.18 19.27 13.63
CA SER A 219 19.60 19.15 13.92
C SER A 219 20.36 18.28 12.91
N SER A 220 19.66 17.44 12.14
CA SER A 220 20.29 16.44 11.26
C SER A 220 20.55 16.95 9.83
N THR A 221 20.03 18.13 9.46
CA THR A 221 20.22 18.71 8.12
C THR A 221 20.08 20.23 8.14
N GLU A 222 20.71 20.93 7.21
CA GLU A 222 20.51 22.37 6.93
C GLU A 222 19.55 22.62 5.75
N GLU A 223 19.05 21.56 5.11
CA GLU A 223 18.16 21.68 3.94
C GLU A 223 16.80 22.31 4.29
N THR A 224 16.39 23.32 3.53
CA THR A 224 15.11 24.03 3.74
C THR A 224 13.90 23.27 3.21
N VAL A 225 14.13 22.31 2.31
CA VAL A 225 13.10 21.50 1.67
C VAL A 225 13.33 20.05 2.02
N LEU A 226 12.28 19.41 2.53
CA LEU A 226 12.30 18.02 2.93
C LEU A 226 11.20 17.25 2.19
N PHE A 227 11.48 15.99 1.92
CA PHE A 227 10.62 15.10 1.16
C PHE A 227 10.08 14.02 2.08
N TYR A 228 8.87 13.56 1.85
CA TYR A 228 8.30 12.41 2.54
C TYR A 228 7.43 11.65 1.56
N ASN A 229 7.32 10.34 1.75
CA ASN A 229 6.42 9.51 0.94
C ASN A 229 5.12 9.31 1.70
N ARG A 230 4.00 9.82 1.17
CA ARG A 230 2.67 9.61 1.77
C ARG A 230 1.89 8.45 1.14
N GLY A 231 2.51 7.71 0.21
CA GLY A 231 1.75 6.85 -0.69
C GLY A 231 0.71 7.65 -1.48
N ILE A 232 -0.04 6.98 -2.35
CA ILE A 232 -1.30 7.53 -2.88
C ILE A 232 -2.41 7.09 -1.95
#